data_AF-A0A238JK54-F1
#
_entry.id   AF-A0A238JK54-F1
#
_cell.length_a   1.000
_cell.length_b   1.000
_cell.length_c   1.000
_cell.angle_alpha   90.00
_cell.angle_beta   90.00
_cell.angle_gamma   90.00
#
_symmetry.space_group_name_H-M   'P 1'
#
loop_
_entity.id
_entity.type
_entity.pdbx_description
1 polymer ?
#
loop_
_entity_poly.entity_id
_entity_poly.type
_entity_poly.pdbx_seq_one_letter_code
_entity_poly.pdbx_strand_id
1 'polypeptide(L)'
;MLRFISNDLCASLVVFGVNEAAEAVRGEGQLARRMDEHFLPLWDDDVEFSRLVQTLIAAMQLERGSGLSVQSPRIILGITGGVTSLVFTMIKALSIDAIETGKERITDEAVQSWQPVWAKHSWTVRNQP
;
A
#
# COMPACT_ATOMS: atom_id res chain seq x y z
N MET A 1 -2.97 2.78 30.10
CA MET A 1 -1.96 1.73 29.82
C MET A 1 -0.77 2.27 29.02
N LEU A 2 -0.97 2.96 27.89
CA LEU A 2 0.13 3.54 27.08
C LEU A 2 1.04 4.49 27.87
N ARG A 3 0.47 5.29 28.79
CA ARG A 3 1.23 6.15 29.71
C ARG A 3 2.25 5.38 30.58
N PHE A 4 1.88 4.20 31.07
CA PHE A 4 2.77 3.38 31.91
C PHE A 4 3.96 2.87 31.08
N ILE A 5 3.70 2.42 29.85
CA ILE A 5 4.75 1.91 28.95
C ILE A 5 5.71 3.02 28.53
N SER A 6 5.19 4.21 28.22
CA SER A 6 6.03 5.33 27.84
C SER A 6 6.85 5.89 29.01
N ASN A 7 6.26 6.07 30.18
CA ASN A 7 6.92 6.75 31.30
C ASN A 7 7.67 5.81 32.23
N ASP A 8 7.07 4.70 32.65
CA ASP A 8 7.62 3.85 33.72
C ASP A 8 8.57 2.79 33.15
N LEU A 9 8.41 2.44 31.88
CA LEU A 9 9.29 1.51 31.15
C LEU A 9 10.26 2.22 30.19
N CYS A 10 10.21 3.56 30.07
CA CYS A 10 11.05 4.36 29.18
C CYS A 10 11.10 3.86 27.73
N ALA A 11 10.01 3.28 27.22
CA ALA A 11 9.96 2.72 25.88
C ALA A 11 9.57 3.77 24.84
N SER A 12 10.19 3.72 23.65
CA SER A 12 9.73 4.48 22.49
C SER A 12 8.42 3.89 21.97
N LEU A 13 7.41 4.75 21.79
CA LEU A 13 6.08 4.34 21.37
C LEU A 13 5.84 4.80 19.93
N VAL A 14 5.56 3.83 19.05
CA VAL A 14 5.10 4.06 17.67
C VAL A 14 3.75 3.39 17.51
N VAL A 15 2.75 4.15 17.07
CA VAL A 15 1.36 3.68 16.90
C VAL A 15 0.96 3.84 15.44
N PHE A 16 0.29 2.83 14.90
CA PHE A 16 -0.32 2.86 13.56
C PHE A 16 -1.81 2.60 13.70
N GLY A 17 -2.63 3.34 12.97
CA GLY A 17 -4.08 3.22 13.07
C GLY A 17 -4.81 4.09 12.06
N VAL A 18 -6.14 4.13 12.22
CA VAL A 18 -7.06 4.97 11.45
C VAL A 18 -7.28 6.32 12.15
N ASN A 19 -7.99 7.24 11.50
CA ASN A 19 -8.25 8.57 12.04
C ASN A 19 -8.87 8.56 13.43
N GLU A 20 -9.78 7.62 13.69
CA GLU A 20 -10.46 7.44 14.96
C GLU A 20 -9.45 7.10 16.08
N ALA A 21 -8.39 6.35 15.76
CA ALA A 21 -7.32 6.07 16.71
C ALA A 21 -6.49 7.32 17.00
N ALA A 22 -6.21 8.15 15.99
CA ALA A 22 -5.53 9.43 16.16
C ALA A 22 -6.38 10.38 17.02
N GLU A 23 -7.69 10.48 16.78
CA GLU A 23 -8.62 11.28 17.58
C GLU A 23 -8.67 10.81 19.04
N ALA A 24 -8.69 9.50 19.28
CA ALA A 24 -8.64 8.95 20.63
C ALA A 24 -7.33 9.33 21.36
N VAL A 25 -6.20 9.36 20.65
CA VAL A 25 -4.91 9.83 21.20
C VAL A 25 -4.94 11.33 21.50
N ARG A 26 -5.50 12.15 20.60
CA ARG A 26 -5.66 13.60 20.80
C ARG A 26 -6.53 13.94 22.02
N GLY A 27 -7.54 13.11 22.28
CA GLY A 27 -8.39 13.21 23.47
C GLY A 27 -7.65 12.99 24.80
N GLU A 28 -6.46 12.38 24.78
CA GLU A 28 -5.63 12.13 25.97
C GLU A 28 -4.51 13.17 26.06
N GLY A 29 -4.73 14.20 26.89
CA GLY A 29 -3.89 15.40 26.90
C GLY A 29 -2.43 15.21 27.33
N GLN A 30 -2.05 14.09 27.93
CA GLN A 30 -0.64 13.79 28.23
C GLN A 30 0.04 13.09 27.05
N LEU A 31 -0.68 12.21 26.37
CA LEU A 31 -0.19 11.46 25.22
C LEU A 31 -0.08 12.36 23.98
N ALA A 32 -1.09 13.18 23.71
CA ALA A 32 -1.13 14.08 22.56
C ALA A 32 0.03 15.08 22.51
N ARG A 33 0.60 15.47 23.67
CA ARG A 33 1.73 16.41 23.75
C ARG A 33 3.08 15.81 23.41
N ARG A 34 3.17 14.49 23.28
CA ARG A 34 4.42 13.74 23.13
C ARG A 34 4.44 12.85 21.90
N MET A 35 3.32 12.73 21.20
CA MET A 35 3.21 11.97 19.98
C MET A 35 3.21 12.93 18.80
N ASP A 36 4.18 12.74 17.90
CA ASP A 36 4.16 13.37 16.59
C ASP A 36 3.25 12.55 15.66
N GLU A 37 2.23 13.21 15.12
CA GLU A 37 1.30 12.59 14.19
C GLU A 37 1.81 12.70 12.76
N HIS A 38 1.97 11.56 12.10
CA HIS A 38 2.31 11.49 10.70
C HIS A 38 1.19 10.81 9.92
N PHE A 39 0.65 11.54 8.95
CA PHE A 39 -0.36 11.00 8.06
C PHE A 39 0.29 10.25 6.91
N LEU A 40 -0.21 9.06 6.59
CA LEU A 40 0.19 8.31 5.42
C LEU A 40 -0.91 8.49 4.37
N PRO A 41 -0.77 9.46 3.45
CA PRO A 41 -1.76 9.66 2.40
C PRO A 41 -1.79 8.47 1.45
N LEU A 42 -2.88 8.37 0.70
CA LEU A 42 -2.92 7.51 -0.47
C LEU A 42 -1.88 8.02 -1.48
N TRP A 43 -1.32 7.10 -2.27
CA TRP A 43 -0.48 7.46 -3.40
C TRP A 43 -1.30 8.22 -4.44
N ASP A 44 -0.62 9.10 -5.18
CA ASP A 44 -1.19 9.88 -6.27
C ASP A 44 -0.41 9.62 -7.58
N ASP A 45 -0.91 10.14 -8.69
CA ASP A 45 -0.29 10.02 -10.02
C ASP A 45 0.91 10.96 -10.14
N ASP A 46 2.00 10.61 -9.45
CA ASP A 46 3.23 11.38 -9.41
C ASP A 46 4.51 10.53 -9.63
N VAL A 47 5.64 11.23 -9.57
CA VAL A 47 6.97 10.64 -9.77
C VAL A 47 7.33 9.70 -8.60
N GLU A 48 6.88 9.98 -7.39
CA GLU A 48 7.18 9.17 -6.22
C GLU A 48 6.44 7.83 -6.26
N PHE A 49 5.18 7.83 -6.72
CA PHE A 49 4.43 6.61 -6.94
C PHE A 49 5.04 5.77 -8.07
N SER A 50 5.44 6.41 -9.17
CA SER A 50 6.16 5.74 -10.25
C SER A 50 7.46 5.12 -9.76
N ARG A 51 8.20 5.81 -8.88
CA ARG A 51 9.40 5.31 -8.23
C ARG A 51 9.10 4.12 -7.32
N LEU A 52 8.05 4.20 -6.50
CA LEU A 52 7.62 3.07 -5.65
C LEU A 52 7.38 1.82 -6.51
N VAL A 53 6.59 1.93 -7.59
CA VAL A 53 6.28 0.79 -8.47
C VAL A 53 7.57 0.18 -9.03
N GLN A 54 8.50 1.01 -9.53
CA GLN A 54 9.79 0.53 -10.03
C GLN A 54 10.63 -0.15 -8.94
N THR A 55 10.68 0.42 -7.74
CA THR A 55 11.39 -0.16 -6.59
C THR A 55 10.81 -1.51 -6.20
N LEU A 56 9.48 -1.64 -6.16
CA LEU A 56 8.82 -2.91 -5.86
C LEU A 56 9.14 -3.96 -6.91
N ILE A 57 9.04 -3.62 -8.19
CA ILE A 57 9.36 -4.54 -9.29
C ILE A 57 10.82 -5.00 -9.21
N ALA A 58 11.75 -4.07 -8.97
CA ALA A 58 13.17 -4.41 -8.80
C ALA A 58 13.39 -5.34 -7.59
N ALA A 59 12.66 -5.12 -6.50
CA ALA A 59 12.74 -5.96 -5.31
C ALA A 59 12.21 -7.39 -5.52
N MET A 60 11.40 -7.63 -6.56
CA MET A 60 10.92 -8.98 -6.89
C MET A 60 11.99 -9.86 -7.55
N GLN A 61 13.11 -9.28 -8.01
CA GLN A 61 14.26 -10.01 -8.57
C GLN A 61 13.90 -10.99 -9.70
N LEU A 62 12.93 -10.64 -10.55
CA LEU A 62 12.59 -11.42 -11.74
C LEU A 62 13.80 -11.50 -12.69
N GLU A 63 13.99 -12.63 -13.37
CA GLU A 63 15.18 -12.84 -14.21
C GLU A 63 15.27 -11.85 -15.38
N ARG A 64 14.13 -11.31 -15.84
CA ARG A 64 14.06 -10.37 -16.96
C ARG A 64 13.51 -9.02 -16.50
N GLY A 65 14.10 -7.96 -17.04
CA GLY A 65 13.65 -6.58 -16.80
C GLY A 65 12.19 -6.39 -17.21
N SER A 66 11.38 -5.86 -16.30
CA SER A 66 9.98 -5.50 -16.56
C SER A 66 9.93 -4.09 -17.14
N GLY A 67 10.01 -3.98 -18.47
CA GLY A 67 9.95 -2.71 -19.20
C GLY A 67 8.53 -2.18 -19.35
N LEU A 68 7.90 -1.79 -18.23
CA LEU A 68 6.54 -1.26 -18.22
C LEU A 68 6.46 0.12 -18.88
N SER A 69 5.36 0.36 -19.58
CA SER A 69 5.03 1.66 -20.15
C SER A 69 4.70 2.70 -19.08
N VAL A 70 4.71 3.97 -19.47
CA VAL A 70 4.29 5.11 -18.60
C VAL A 70 2.83 5.03 -18.16
N GLN A 71 2.01 4.18 -18.79
CA GLN A 71 0.60 4.00 -18.44
C GLN A 71 0.41 2.99 -17.32
N SER A 72 1.31 2.02 -17.17
CA SER A 72 1.18 0.95 -16.17
C SER A 72 1.06 1.48 -14.73
N PRO A 73 1.88 2.46 -14.27
CA PRO A 73 1.67 3.06 -12.95
C PRO A 73 0.26 3.64 -12.78
N ARG A 74 -0.27 4.38 -13.77
CA ARG A 74 -1.62 4.95 -13.69
C ARG A 74 -2.71 3.88 -13.56
N ILE A 75 -2.55 2.75 -14.26
CA ILE A 75 -3.47 1.61 -14.16
C ILE A 75 -3.38 0.97 -12.77
N ILE A 76 -2.18 0.72 -12.27
CA ILE A 76 -1.96 0.18 -10.92
C ILE A 76 -2.60 1.12 -9.88
N LEU A 77 -2.40 2.43 -10.01
CA LEU A 77 -2.99 3.43 -9.13
C LEU A 77 -4.52 3.36 -9.15
N GLY A 78 -5.11 3.34 -10.35
CA GLY A 78 -6.56 3.27 -10.53
C GLY A 78 -7.20 2.00 -9.96
N ILE A 79 -6.55 0.85 -10.12
CA ILE A 79 -7.04 -0.43 -9.57
C ILE A 79 -6.91 -0.47 -8.04
N THR A 80 -5.83 0.10 -7.50
CA THR A 80 -5.51 0.00 -6.07
C THR A 80 -6.05 1.16 -5.23
N GLY A 81 -6.56 2.21 -5.87
CA GLY A 81 -6.97 3.45 -5.22
C GLY A 81 -5.83 4.15 -4.47
N GLY A 82 -4.57 3.90 -4.85
CA GLY A 82 -3.40 4.44 -4.14
C GLY A 82 -3.16 3.85 -2.76
N VAL A 83 -3.84 2.76 -2.37
CA VAL A 83 -3.61 2.10 -1.08
C VAL A 83 -2.32 1.27 -1.15
N THR A 84 -1.32 1.61 -0.34
CA THR A 84 0.00 0.95 -0.31
C THR A 84 -0.10 -0.57 -0.26
N SER A 85 -0.93 -1.13 0.64
CA SER A 85 -1.07 -2.59 0.77
C SER A 85 -1.63 -3.27 -0.48
N LEU A 86 -2.53 -2.60 -1.22
CA LEU A 86 -3.11 -3.10 -2.46
C LEU A 86 -2.09 -3.04 -3.60
N VAL A 87 -1.28 -1.98 -3.68
CA VAL A 87 -0.17 -1.87 -4.64
C VAL A 87 0.80 -3.03 -4.46
N PHE A 88 1.23 -3.30 -3.22
CA PHE A 88 2.13 -4.42 -2.91
C PHE A 88 1.51 -5.77 -3.25
N THR A 89 0.21 -5.92 -2.99
CA THR A 89 -0.53 -7.15 -3.30
C THR A 89 -0.58 -7.39 -4.81
N MET A 90 -0.89 -6.37 -5.60
CA MET A 90 -0.95 -6.46 -7.05
C MET A 90 0.42 -6.80 -7.65
N ILE A 91 1.48 -6.08 -7.29
CA ILE A 91 2.83 -6.34 -7.80
C ILE A 91 3.29 -7.76 -7.45
N LYS A 92 3.09 -8.19 -6.19
CA LYS A 92 3.44 -9.55 -5.76
C LYS A 92 2.69 -10.61 -6.57
N ALA A 93 1.39 -10.43 -6.79
CA ALA A 93 0.58 -11.37 -7.56
C ALA A 93 1.05 -11.46 -9.02
N LEU A 94 1.36 -10.32 -9.64
CA LEU A 94 1.89 -10.27 -11.01
C LEU A 94 3.27 -10.94 -11.12
N SER A 95 4.13 -10.78 -10.11
CA SER A 95 5.44 -11.43 -10.07
C SER A 95 5.31 -12.94 -9.91
N ILE A 96 4.40 -13.42 -9.06
CA ILE A 96 4.13 -14.85 -8.92
C ILE A 96 3.66 -15.43 -10.27
N ASP A 97 2.70 -14.79 -10.95
CA ASP A 97 2.23 -15.22 -12.27
C ASP A 97 3.37 -15.23 -13.30
N ALA A 98 4.24 -14.22 -13.29
CA ALA A 98 5.39 -14.16 -14.19
C ALA A 98 6.38 -15.32 -13.98
N ILE A 99 6.60 -15.73 -12.73
CA ILE A 99 7.47 -16.87 -12.37
C ILE A 99 6.79 -18.19 -12.76
N GLU A 100 5.53 -18.38 -12.35
CA GLU A 100 4.78 -19.61 -12.62
C GLU A 100 4.59 -19.87 -14.13
N THR A 101 4.45 -18.80 -14.92
CA THR A 101 4.35 -18.90 -16.39
C THR A 101 5.72 -18.96 -17.10
N GLY A 102 6.84 -18.83 -16.37
CA GLY A 102 8.20 -18.80 -16.92
C GLY A 102 8.52 -17.56 -17.78
N LYS A 103 7.64 -16.54 -17.76
CA LYS A 103 7.91 -15.27 -18.45
C LYS A 103 9.04 -14.49 -17.77
N GLU A 104 9.11 -14.59 -16.44
CA GLU A 104 10.12 -13.93 -15.59
C GLU A 104 10.19 -12.41 -15.80
N ARG A 105 9.06 -11.77 -16.12
CA ARG A 105 8.86 -10.31 -16.18
C ARG A 105 7.39 -9.95 -16.04
N ILE A 106 7.10 -8.80 -15.45
CA ILE A 106 5.77 -8.17 -15.50
C ILE A 106 5.63 -7.45 -16.84
N THR A 107 4.46 -7.58 -17.48
CA THR A 107 4.13 -6.91 -18.74
C THR A 107 2.96 -5.96 -18.57
N ASP A 108 2.83 -4.98 -19.47
CA ASP A 108 1.71 -4.03 -19.47
C ASP A 108 0.36 -4.77 -19.59
N GLU A 109 0.30 -5.84 -20.38
CA GLU A 109 -0.90 -6.66 -20.55
C GLU A 109 -1.27 -7.38 -19.25
N ALA A 110 -0.29 -7.86 -18.48
CA ALA A 110 -0.53 -8.49 -17.19
C ALA A 110 -1.08 -7.46 -16.19
N VAL A 111 -0.52 -6.25 -16.16
CA VAL A 111 -1.04 -5.13 -15.34
C VAL A 111 -2.48 -4.79 -15.72
N GLN A 112 -2.78 -4.69 -17.02
CA GLN A 112 -4.11 -4.32 -17.51
C GLN A 112 -5.17 -5.39 -17.26
N SER A 113 -4.80 -6.67 -17.35
CA SER A 113 -5.73 -7.80 -17.18
C SER A 113 -5.89 -8.28 -15.74
N TRP A 114 -5.05 -7.77 -14.82
CA TRP A 114 -5.09 -8.18 -13.42
C TRP A 114 -6.41 -7.79 -12.76
N GLN A 115 -6.93 -8.69 -11.94
CA GLN A 115 -8.12 -8.44 -11.12
C GLN A 115 -7.84 -8.80 -9.66
N PRO A 116 -8.31 -7.99 -8.70
CA PRO A 116 -8.14 -8.29 -7.30
C PRO A 116 -8.86 -9.57 -6.91
N VAL A 117 -8.25 -10.35 -6.01
CA VAL A 117 -8.83 -11.61 -5.51
C VAL A 117 -10.19 -11.37 -4.83
N TRP A 118 -10.38 -10.21 -4.20
CA TRP A 118 -11.65 -9.81 -3.62
C TRP A 118 -12.69 -9.38 -4.66
N ALA A 119 -12.30 -8.91 -5.86
CA ALA A 119 -13.27 -8.66 -6.95
C ALA A 119 -13.89 -9.96 -7.50
N LYS A 120 -13.22 -11.11 -7.31
CA LYS A 120 -13.80 -12.43 -7.62
C LYS A 120 -14.92 -12.83 -6.64
N HIS A 121 -15.01 -12.18 -5.47
CA HIS A 121 -15.94 -12.51 -4.38
C HIS A 121 -16.72 -11.31 -3.80
N SER A 122 -16.58 -10.10 -4.33
CA SER A 122 -17.17 -8.91 -3.73
C SER A 122 -18.63 -8.77 -4.12
N TRP A 123 -19.49 -9.03 -3.13
CA TRP A 123 -20.87 -8.53 -3.10
C TRP A 123 -20.86 -7.01 -3.25
N THR A 124 -21.65 -6.53 -4.20
CA THR A 124 -21.88 -5.11 -4.50
C THR A 124 -22.47 -4.40 -3.27
N VAL A 125 -21.63 -3.78 -2.45
CA VAL A 125 -22.11 -2.75 -1.52
C VAL A 125 -22.27 -1.46 -2.32
N ARG A 126 -23.45 -1.30 -2.89
CA ARG A 126 -23.91 -0.02 -3.44
C ARG A 126 -24.01 0.97 -2.28
N ASN A 127 -23.06 1.90 -2.18
CA ASN A 127 -23.29 3.13 -1.45
C ASN A 127 -24.22 4.01 -2.30
N GLN A 128 -25.45 4.22 -1.84
CA GLN A 128 -26.32 5.30 -2.28
C GLN A 128 -26.14 6.51 -1.32
N PRO A 129 -26.39 7.72 -1.82
CA PRO A 129 -25.81 8.98 -1.32
C PRO A 129 -26.33 9.44 0.04
#